data_AF-A0A2V5PVS7-F1
#
_entry.id   AF-A0A2V5PVS7-F1
#
_cell.length_a   1.000
_cell.length_b   1.000
_cell.length_c   1.000
_cell.angle_alpha   90.00
_cell.angle_beta   90.00
_cell.angle_gamma   90.00
#
_symmetry.space_group_name_H-M   'P 1'
#
loop_
_entity.id
_entity.type
_entity.pdbx_description
1 polymer ?
#
loop_
_entity_poly.entity_id
_entity_poly.type
_entity_poly.pdbx_seq_one_letter_code
_entity_poly.pdbx_strand_id
1 'polypeptide(L)'
;MKSLRALYHLARADFLQRTRSYSFLITLGLTLYVGYFFIPPNHSSYATMAIGEHRGLYNSAYLGSLMALLISPFLSLAGFYLVKNAIDRDMQTRVGQILATTTLSKPLYTVGKTISNFAVLAVMVAVMGVAAVAMQFVRG
;
A
#
# COMPACT_ATOMS: atom_id res chain seq x y z
N MET A 1 15.13 -12.97 22.76
CA MET A 1 13.79 -12.50 23.18
C MET A 1 13.67 -10.96 23.25
N LYS A 2 14.62 -10.23 23.86
CA LYS A 2 14.57 -8.75 23.93
C LYS A 2 14.62 -8.06 22.55
N SER A 3 15.46 -8.59 21.65
CA SER A 3 15.61 -8.10 20.26
C SER A 3 14.32 -8.20 19.43
N LEU A 4 13.61 -9.33 19.54
CA LEU A 4 12.35 -9.55 18.80
C LEU A 4 11.24 -8.60 19.24
N ARG A 5 11.15 -8.34 20.56
CA ARG A 5 10.21 -7.35 21.11
C ARG A 5 10.57 -5.94 20.64
N ALA A 6 11.85 -5.57 20.69
CA ALA A 6 12.31 -4.27 20.20
C ALA A 6 11.99 -4.08 18.71
N LEU A 7 12.22 -5.12 17.88
CA LEU A 7 11.89 -5.12 16.46
C LEU A 7 10.38 -4.91 16.24
N TYR A 8 9.54 -5.66 16.95
CA TYR A 8 8.08 -5.53 16.85
C TYR A 8 7.60 -4.12 17.23
N HIS A 9 8.08 -3.58 18.35
CA HIS A 9 7.68 -2.25 18.78
C HIS A 9 8.16 -1.15 17.85
N LEU A 10 9.38 -1.27 17.31
CA LEU A 10 9.92 -0.34 16.31
C LEU A 10 9.06 -0.36 15.03
N ALA A 11 8.80 -1.55 14.49
CA ALA A 11 8.00 -1.70 13.28
C ALA A 11 6.57 -1.22 13.49
N ARG A 12 5.93 -1.55 14.62
CA ARG A 12 4.57 -1.14 14.95
C ARG A 12 4.45 0.38 15.12
N ALA A 13 5.40 1.02 15.79
CA ALA A 13 5.37 2.46 16.01
C ALA A 13 5.48 3.21 14.67
N ASP A 14 6.44 2.81 13.83
CA ASP A 14 6.64 3.40 12.51
C ASP A 14 5.43 3.16 11.58
N PHE A 15 4.86 1.95 11.61
CA PHE A 15 3.66 1.61 10.85
C PHE A 15 2.45 2.47 11.24
N LEU A 16 2.20 2.64 12.55
CA LEU A 16 1.10 3.48 13.04
C LEU A 16 1.31 4.95 12.71
N GLN A 17 2.54 5.44 12.77
CA GLN A 17 2.86 6.82 12.38
C GLN A 17 2.57 7.06 10.89
N ARG A 18 2.87 6.06 10.04
CA ARG A 18 2.70 6.18 8.59
C ARG A 18 1.26 6.04 8.13
N THR A 19 0.54 5.06 8.64
CA THR A 19 -0.88 4.85 8.30
C THR A 19 -1.76 6.03 8.70
N ARG A 20 -1.33 6.85 9.67
CA ARG A 20 -2.01 8.07 10.11
C ARG A 20 -1.53 9.34 9.40
N SER A 21 -0.54 9.24 8.52
CA SER A 21 -0.03 10.41 7.79
C SER A 21 -1.01 10.85 6.70
N TYR A 22 -1.19 12.16 6.55
CA TYR A 22 -1.96 12.73 5.45
C TYR A 22 -1.48 12.24 4.08
N SER A 23 -0.17 12.11 3.87
CA SER A 23 0.37 11.60 2.61
C SER A 23 -0.14 10.18 2.32
N PHE A 24 -0.20 9.31 3.34
CA PHE A 24 -0.72 7.96 3.17
C PHE A 24 -2.21 7.96 2.83
N LEU A 25 -3.01 8.74 3.56
CA LEU A 25 -4.45 8.84 3.33
C LEU A 25 -4.79 9.45 1.96
N ILE A 26 -4.06 10.49 1.54
CA ILE A 26 -4.23 11.14 0.23
C ILE A 26 -3.86 10.16 -0.88
N THR A 27 -2.70 9.49 -0.79
CA THR A 27 -2.31 8.50 -1.79
C THR A 27 -3.32 7.36 -1.84
N LEU A 28 -3.75 6.82 -0.69
CA LEU A 28 -4.74 5.75 -0.62
C LEU A 28 -6.07 6.17 -1.26
N GLY A 29 -6.57 7.37 -0.93
CA GLY A 29 -7.79 7.92 -1.51
C GLY A 29 -7.70 8.11 -3.02
N LEU A 30 -6.57 8.65 -3.51
CA LEU A 30 -6.32 8.81 -4.94
C LEU A 30 -6.28 7.46 -5.65
N THR A 31 -5.58 6.47 -5.09
CA THR A 31 -5.50 5.14 -5.69
C THR A 31 -6.86 4.45 -5.72
N LEU A 32 -7.67 4.59 -4.67
CA LEU A 32 -9.04 4.07 -4.64
C LEU A 32 -9.93 4.75 -5.67
N TYR A 33 -9.82 6.08 -5.80
CA TYR A 33 -10.55 6.84 -6.80
C TYR A 33 -10.18 6.37 -8.22
N VAL A 34 -8.89 6.26 -8.54
CA VAL A 34 -8.44 5.75 -9.85
C VAL A 34 -8.93 4.30 -10.07
N GLY A 35 -8.82 3.44 -9.06
CA GLY A 35 -9.32 2.06 -9.13
C GLY A 35 -10.81 1.97 -9.41
N TYR A 36 -11.62 2.86 -8.83
CA TYR A 36 -13.06 2.94 -9.06
C TYR A 36 -13.42 3.25 -10.52
N PHE A 37 -12.67 4.14 -11.18
CA PHE A 37 -12.85 4.46 -12.60
C PHE A 37 -12.40 3.32 -13.52
N PHE A 38 -11.31 2.65 -13.15
CA PHE A 38 -10.73 1.55 -13.93
C PHE A 38 -11.55 0.25 -13.88
N ILE A 39 -12.50 0.10 -12.95
CA ILE A 39 -13.41 -1.05 -12.91
C ILE A 39 -14.78 -0.63 -13.46
N PRO A 40 -15.04 -0.70 -14.77
CA PRO A 40 -16.34 -0.32 -15.33
C PRO A 40 -17.46 -1.25 -14.87
N PRO A 41 -18.67 -0.72 -14.57
CA PRO A 41 -19.87 -1.54 -14.37
C PRO A 41 -20.20 -2.43 -15.58
N ASN A 42 -20.91 -3.54 -15.35
CA ASN A 42 -21.26 -4.52 -16.39
C ASN A 42 -22.01 -3.91 -17.58
N HIS A 43 -22.87 -2.93 -17.33
CA HIS A 43 -23.68 -2.24 -18.33
C HIS A 43 -22.99 -0.98 -18.94
N SER A 44 -21.71 -0.74 -18.65
CA SER A 44 -20.99 0.44 -19.16
C SER A 44 -20.48 0.25 -20.59
N SER A 45 -20.47 1.32 -21.38
CA SER A 45 -20.01 1.36 -22.78
C SER A 45 -18.48 1.29 -22.95
N TYR A 46 -17.71 1.28 -21.86
CA TYR A 46 -16.26 1.17 -21.90
C TYR A 46 -15.76 -0.06 -21.12
N ALA A 47 -14.71 -0.68 -21.64
CA ALA A 47 -14.01 -1.79 -21.02
C ALA A 47 -12.54 -1.41 -20.83
N THR A 48 -12.02 -1.51 -19.61
CA THR A 48 -10.62 -1.19 -19.31
C THR A 48 -9.65 -2.23 -19.83
N MET A 49 -10.09 -3.49 -19.91
CA MET A 49 -9.33 -4.59 -20.52
C MET A 49 -10.28 -5.36 -21.45
N ALA A 50 -10.04 -5.22 -22.75
CA ALA A 50 -10.73 -5.96 -23.81
C ALA A 50 -9.69 -6.51 -24.78
N ILE A 51 -9.97 -7.68 -25.36
CA ILE A 51 -9.16 -8.27 -26.42
C ILE A 51 -9.98 -8.17 -27.71
N GLY A 52 -9.65 -7.20 -28.54
CA GLY A 52 -10.51 -6.79 -29.66
C GLY A 52 -11.86 -6.27 -29.16
N GLU A 53 -12.95 -6.75 -29.77
CA GLU A 53 -14.33 -6.41 -29.40
C GLU A 53 -14.86 -7.20 -28.18
N HIS A 54 -14.08 -8.14 -27.64
CA HIS A 54 -14.53 -9.03 -26.58
C HIS A 54 -14.11 -8.51 -25.21
N ARG A 55 -15.11 -8.12 -24.42
CA ARG A 55 -14.95 -7.79 -23.01
C ARG A 55 -14.81 -9.06 -22.18
N GLY A 56 -13.91 -9.04 -21.20
CA GLY A 56 -13.78 -10.15 -20.26
C GLY A 56 -15.06 -10.36 -19.46
N LEU A 57 -15.41 -11.63 -19.22
CA LEU A 57 -16.53 -11.98 -18.34
C LEU A 57 -16.27 -11.41 -16.94
N TYR A 58 -17.27 -10.75 -16.37
CA TYR A 58 -17.17 -10.09 -15.06
C TYR A 58 -17.16 -11.10 -13.93
N ASN A 59 -16.05 -11.82 -13.82
CA ASN A 59 -15.76 -12.81 -12.80
C ASN A 59 -14.55 -12.36 -11.97
N SER A 60 -14.28 -13.08 -10.87
CA SER A 60 -13.18 -12.74 -9.97
C SER A 60 -11.81 -12.82 -10.63
N ALA A 61 -11.64 -13.66 -11.66
CA ALA A 61 -10.39 -13.78 -12.40
C ALA A 61 -10.09 -12.53 -13.24
N TYR A 62 -11.11 -12.01 -13.95
CA TYR A 62 -11.02 -10.78 -14.73
C TYR A 62 -10.82 -9.54 -13.85
N LEU A 63 -11.57 -9.44 -12.74
CA LEU A 63 -11.40 -8.34 -11.81
C LEU A 63 -10.02 -8.39 -11.13
N GLY A 64 -9.56 -9.59 -10.77
CA GLY A 64 -8.23 -9.80 -10.19
C GLY A 64 -7.10 -9.41 -11.13
N SER A 65 -7.18 -9.77 -12.41
CA SER A 65 -6.17 -9.38 -13.41
C SER A 65 -6.16 -7.88 -13.68
N LEU A 66 -7.34 -7.25 -13.79
CA LEU A 66 -7.47 -5.79 -13.89
C LEU A 66 -6.84 -5.07 -12.69
N MET A 67 -7.12 -5.54 -11.48
CA MET A 67 -6.55 -4.97 -10.26
C MET A 67 -5.05 -5.16 -10.19
N ALA A 68 -4.52 -6.32 -10.58
CA ALA A 68 -3.07 -6.54 -10.63
C ALA A 68 -2.38 -5.58 -11.61
N LEU A 69 -3.00 -5.36 -12.78
CA LEU A 69 -2.49 -4.45 -13.81
C LEU A 69 -2.51 -2.98 -13.35
N LEU A 70 -3.54 -2.60 -12.59
CA LEU A 70 -3.65 -1.25 -12.01
C LEU A 70 -2.71 -1.05 -10.82
N ILE A 71 -2.65 -1.99 -9.88
CA ILE A 71 -1.86 -1.88 -8.65
C ILE A 71 -0.36 -1.86 -8.96
N SER A 72 0.11 -2.69 -9.90
CA SER A 72 1.55 -2.86 -10.17
C SER A 72 2.30 -1.54 -10.44
N PRO A 73 1.90 -0.70 -11.42
CA PRO A 73 2.55 0.59 -11.66
C PRO A 73 2.30 1.59 -10.51
N PHE A 74 1.10 1.57 -9.91
CA PHE A 74 0.75 2.50 -8.84
C PHE A 74 1.57 2.25 -7.57
N LEU A 75 1.77 0.98 -7.20
CA LEU A 75 2.58 0.58 -6.07
C LEU A 75 4.06 0.87 -6.31
N SER A 76 4.54 0.64 -7.55
CA SER A 76 5.91 0.97 -7.95
C SER A 76 6.21 2.47 -7.85
N LEU A 77 5.29 3.33 -8.34
CA LEU A 77 5.48 4.77 -8.31
C LEU A 77 5.05 5.38 -6.97
N ALA A 78 3.76 5.38 -6.68
CA ALA A 78 3.20 6.05 -5.50
C ALA A 78 3.62 5.36 -4.20
N GLY A 79 3.62 4.02 -4.19
CA GLY A 79 4.07 3.24 -3.03
C GLY A 79 5.54 3.52 -2.69
N PHE A 80 6.43 3.57 -3.68
CA PHE A 80 7.84 3.95 -3.47
C PHE A 80 7.98 5.33 -2.82
N TYR A 81 7.30 6.36 -3.35
CA TYR A 81 7.36 7.70 -2.77
C TYR A 81 6.85 7.78 -1.33
N LEU A 82 5.90 6.92 -0.98
CA LEU A 82 5.34 6.85 0.36
C LEU A 82 6.33 6.25 1.37
N VAL A 83 7.15 5.28 0.95
CA VAL A 83 8.06 4.56 1.84
C VAL A 83 9.52 5.06 1.78
N LYS A 84 9.95 5.77 0.74
CA LYS A 84 11.36 6.14 0.52
C LYS A 84 11.98 6.95 1.67
N ASN A 85 11.23 7.89 2.26
CA ASN A 85 11.74 8.84 3.25
C ASN A 85 11.74 8.27 4.69
N ALA A 86 11.86 6.95 4.86
CA ALA A 86 11.74 6.28 6.16
C ALA A 86 12.81 6.72 7.17
N ILE A 87 14.04 6.89 6.68
CA ILE A 87 15.22 7.25 7.47
C ILE A 87 15.37 8.77 7.53
N ASP A 88 15.19 9.46 6.40
CA ASP A 88 15.26 10.92 6.32
C ASP A 88 14.26 11.60 7.27
N ARG A 89 13.06 11.02 7.42
CA ARG A 89 12.06 11.53 8.36
C ARG A 89 12.54 11.44 9.80
N ASP A 90 13.20 10.35 10.20
CA ASP A 90 13.73 10.20 11.56
C ASP A 90 14.85 11.20 11.84
N MET A 91 15.64 11.54 10.80
CA MET A 91 16.65 12.59 10.88
C MET A 91 16.03 13.98 11.01
N GLN A 92 15.03 14.31 10.17
CA GLN A 92 14.35 15.61 10.19
C GLN A 92 13.58 15.86 11.50
N THR A 93 12.92 14.83 12.02
CA THR A 93 12.14 14.89 13.28
C THR A 93 13.01 14.78 14.53
N ARG A 94 14.33 14.58 14.36
CA ARG A 94 15.32 14.33 15.43
C ARG A 94 15.08 13.07 16.26
N VAL A 95 14.09 12.25 15.90
CA VAL A 95 13.84 10.94 16.53
C VAL A 95 15.05 10.01 16.36
N GLY A 96 15.80 10.16 15.26
CA GLY A 96 17.04 9.43 15.03
C GLY A 96 18.09 9.61 16.15
N GLN A 97 18.13 10.78 16.81
CA GLN A 97 19.04 11.03 17.93
C GLN A 97 18.63 10.22 19.17
N ILE A 98 17.32 10.15 19.45
CA ILE A 98 16.78 9.34 20.55
C ILE A 98 17.07 7.86 20.30
N LEU A 99 16.83 7.39 19.06
CA LEU A 99 17.14 6.01 18.67
C LEU A 99 18.63 5.69 18.79
N ALA A 100 19.52 6.64 18.49
CA ALA A 100 20.97 6.45 18.62
C ALA A 100 21.44 6.25 20.08
N THR A 101 20.66 6.72 21.06
CA THR A 101 20.95 6.49 22.49
C THR A 101 20.43 5.15 23.03
N THR A 102 19.64 4.42 22.24
CA THR A 102 19.15 3.09 22.62
C THR A 102 20.11 1.98 22.18
N THR A 103 20.02 0.80 22.80
CA THR A 103 20.82 -0.39 22.46
C THR A 103 20.42 -1.05 21.14
N LEU A 104 19.85 -0.29 20.19
CA LEU A 104 19.41 -0.79 18.88
C LEU A 104 20.62 -0.96 17.96
N SER A 105 20.81 -2.18 17.44
CA SER A 105 21.82 -2.42 16.42
C SER A 105 21.36 -1.89 15.06
N LYS A 106 22.31 -1.40 14.25
CA LYS A 106 22.05 -0.95 12.86
C LYS A 106 21.24 -1.95 12.02
N PRO A 107 21.58 -3.26 11.97
CA PRO A 107 20.80 -4.21 11.18
C PRO A 107 19.36 -4.39 11.70
N LEU A 108 19.16 -4.36 13.03
CA LEU A 108 17.83 -4.51 13.62
C LEU A 108 16.95 -3.29 13.33
N TYR A 109 17.54 -2.08 13.34
CA TYR A 109 16.87 -0.86 12.90
C TYR A 109 16.44 -0.94 11.43
N THR A 110 17.35 -1.32 10.53
CA THR A 110 17.06 -1.43 9.10
C THR A 110 15.98 -2.47 8.82
N VAL A 111 16.05 -3.66 9.44
CA VAL A 111 15.02 -4.70 9.29
C VAL A 111 13.68 -4.22 9.82
N GLY A 112 13.65 -3.51 10.96
CA GLY A 112 12.41 -2.95 11.51
C GLY A 112 11.75 -1.95 10.56
N LYS A 113 12.54 -1.05 9.96
CA LYS A 113 12.06 -0.11 8.95
C LYS A 113 11.58 -0.82 7.68
N THR A 114 12.28 -1.86 7.23
CA THR A 114 11.86 -2.68 6.08
C THR A 114 10.53 -3.38 6.33
N ILE A 115 10.35 -4.00 7.51
CA ILE A 115 9.09 -4.66 7.88
C ILE A 115 7.94 -3.64 7.93
N SER A 116 8.18 -2.46 8.51
CA SER A 116 7.17 -1.39 8.54
C SER A 116 6.81 -0.91 7.14
N ASN A 117 7.80 -0.62 6.29
CA ASN A 117 7.58 -0.24 4.88
C ASN A 117 6.72 -1.28 4.15
N PHE A 118 7.09 -2.55 4.29
CA PHE A 118 6.36 -3.66 3.67
C PHE A 118 4.93 -3.74 4.19
N ALA A 119 4.72 -3.62 5.51
CA ALA A 119 3.39 -3.64 6.10
C ALA A 119 2.51 -2.50 5.60
N VAL A 120 3.05 -1.28 5.45
CA VAL A 120 2.30 -0.13 4.91
C VAL A 120 1.86 -0.39 3.46
N LEU A 121 2.75 -0.90 2.62
CA LEU A 121 2.43 -1.25 1.23
C LEU A 121 1.41 -2.40 1.17
N ALA A 122 1.58 -3.42 2.01
CA ALA A 122 0.66 -4.56 2.09
C ALA A 122 -0.75 -4.13 2.50
N VAL A 123 -0.88 -3.18 3.44
CA VAL A 123 -2.18 -2.62 3.83
C VAL A 123 -2.82 -1.85 2.67
N MET A 124 -2.04 -1.07 1.91
CA MET A 124 -2.56 -0.38 0.73
C MET A 124 -3.12 -1.38 -0.30
N VAL A 125 -2.39 -2.46 -0.58
CA VAL A 125 -2.87 -3.54 -1.47
C VAL A 125 -4.11 -4.23 -0.89
N ALA A 126 -4.13 -4.53 0.40
CA ALA A 126 -5.27 -5.18 1.05
C ALA A 126 -6.54 -4.32 0.98
N VAL A 127 -6.43 -3.01 1.23
CA VAL A 127 -7.56 -2.07 1.12
C VAL A 127 -8.09 -2.02 -0.32
N MET A 128 -7.19 -1.99 -1.31
CA MET A 128 -7.59 -2.05 -2.71
C MET A 128 -8.25 -3.38 -3.09
N GLY A 129 -7.76 -4.50 -2.55
CA GLY A 129 -8.37 -5.82 -2.73
C GLY A 129 -9.79 -5.88 -2.16
N VAL A 130 -9.99 -5.35 -0.94
CA VAL A 130 -11.32 -5.24 -0.33
C VAL A 130 -12.24 -4.34 -1.18
N ALA A 131 -11.72 -3.21 -1.68
CA ALA A 131 -12.48 -2.32 -2.56
C ALA A 131 -12.88 -3.01 -3.87
N ALA A 132 -12.00 -3.82 -4.47
CA ALA A 132 -12.30 -4.61 -5.66
C ALA A 132 -13.41 -5.63 -5.41
N VAL A 133 -13.34 -6.36 -4.30
CA VAL A 133 -14.39 -7.31 -3.89
C VAL A 133 -15.72 -6.58 -3.67
N ALA A 134 -15.71 -5.44 -2.98
CA ALA A 134 -16.91 -4.63 -2.79
C ALA A 134 -17.49 -4.14 -4.12
N MET A 135 -16.65 -3.66 -5.05
CA MET A 135 -17.08 -3.27 -6.40
C MET A 135 -17.62 -4.44 -7.20
N GLN A 136 -17.08 -5.65 -7.01
CA GLN A 136 -17.63 -6.86 -7.63
C GLN A 136 -19.06 -7.13 -7.17
N PHE A 137 -19.35 -6.99 -5.87
CA PHE A 137 -20.70 -7.21 -5.35
C PHE A 137 -21.70 -6.11 -5.73
N VAL A 138 -21.24 -4.87 -5.86
CA VAL A 138 -22.14 -3.73 -6.17
C VAL A 138 -22.41 -3.61 -7.67
N ARG A 139 -21.46 -3.99 -8.53
CA ARG A 139 -21.51 -3.78 -9.99
C ARG A 139 -21.59 -5.07 -10.81
N GLY A 140 -21.37 -6.21 -10.17
CA GLY A 140 -21.44 -7.56 -10.75
C GLY A 140 -22.86 -8.00 -10.96
#